data_AF-A0A9R0XCG1-F1
#
_entry.id   AF-A0A9R0XCG1-F1
#
_cell.length_a   1.000
_cell.length_b   1.000
_cell.length_c   1.000
_cell.angle_alpha   90.00
_cell.angle_beta   90.00
_cell.angle_gamma   90.00
#
_symmetry.space_group_name_H-M   'P 1'
#
loop_
_entity.id
_entity.type
_entity.pdbx_description
1 polymer ?
#
loop_
_entity_poly.entity_id
_entity_poly.type
_entity_poly.pdbx_seq_one_letter_code
_entity_poly.pdbx_strand_id
1 'polypeptide(L)'
;MDDWFEGDPSSLRRMPQHCHGSLKSVKIIGFFPQKSMVELTCHLLENAMSLESLTVDASPANYRCSGSKPGRKCSPLTTTAIVKAHKSVLAVKKYIEGNVPSTVKLNVPEPCGRCHRFLPD
;
A
#
# COMPACT_ATOMS: atom_id res chain seq x y z
N MET A 1 18.37 8.39 5.92
CA MET A 1 18.16 6.97 5.56
C MET A 1 16.69 6.68 5.76
N ASP A 2 15.96 6.43 4.68
CA ASP A 2 14.55 6.03 4.77
C ASP A 2 14.50 4.55 5.17
N ASP A 3 14.50 4.29 6.48
CA ASP A 3 14.40 2.94 7.06
C ASP A 3 12.98 2.40 6.86
N TRP A 4 12.77 1.73 5.73
CA TRP A 4 11.66 0.84 5.47
C TRP A 4 11.77 -0.45 6.30
N PHE A 5 10.61 -1.00 6.65
CA PHE A 5 10.51 -2.19 7.47
C PHE A 5 10.94 -3.44 6.70
N GLU A 6 12.02 -4.07 7.17
CA GLU A 6 12.54 -5.34 6.66
C GLU A 6 12.39 -6.51 7.67
N GLY A 7 11.65 -6.32 8.75
CA GLY A 7 11.51 -7.31 9.83
C GLY A 7 10.69 -8.54 9.47
N ASP A 8 10.65 -9.52 10.37
CA ASP A 8 9.80 -10.71 10.22
C ASP A 8 8.32 -10.36 10.47
N PRO A 9 7.35 -10.95 9.73
CA PRO A 9 5.92 -10.73 9.99
C PRO A 9 5.51 -11.01 11.45
N SER A 10 6.13 -11.98 12.12
CA SER A 10 5.88 -12.27 13.55
C SER A 10 6.30 -11.16 14.51
N SER A 11 7.15 -10.24 14.06
CA SER A 11 7.61 -9.09 14.86
C SER A 11 6.64 -7.91 14.87
N LEU A 12 5.55 -7.99 14.10
CA LEU A 12 4.50 -6.98 14.05
C LEU A 12 3.65 -7.03 15.32
N ARG A 13 3.43 -5.88 15.94
CA ARG A 13 2.53 -5.78 17.09
C ARG A 13 1.09 -5.96 16.63
N ARG A 14 0.34 -6.75 17.38
CA ARG A 14 -1.13 -6.80 17.28
C ARG A 14 -1.71 -5.82 18.30
N MET A 15 -2.35 -4.77 17.82
CA MET A 15 -3.03 -3.79 18.68
C MET A 15 -4.41 -4.35 19.06
N PRO A 16 -4.72 -4.59 20.34
CA PRO A 16 -6.06 -4.96 20.75
C PRO A 16 -6.91 -3.70 20.98
N GLN A 17 -8.24 -3.83 20.84
CA GLN A 17 -9.28 -3.14 21.64
C GLN A 17 -10.41 -2.40 20.89
N HIS A 18 -10.38 -2.23 19.56
CA HIS A 18 -11.50 -1.57 18.87
C HIS A 18 -11.94 -2.29 17.59
N CYS A 19 -13.10 -2.95 17.66
CA CYS A 19 -13.76 -3.52 16.50
C CYS A 19 -14.43 -2.41 15.68
N HIS A 20 -14.05 -2.27 14.41
CA HIS A 20 -14.63 -1.30 13.49
C HIS A 20 -15.77 -1.94 12.69
N GLY A 21 -16.85 -2.32 13.38
CA GLY A 21 -17.94 -3.13 12.82
C GLY A 21 -18.77 -2.48 11.70
N SER A 22 -18.58 -1.19 11.41
CA SER A 22 -19.27 -0.50 10.31
C SER A 22 -18.34 -0.10 9.16
N LEU A 23 -17.02 -0.34 9.30
CA LEU A 23 -16.03 0.11 8.33
C LEU A 23 -16.00 -0.83 7.12
N LYS A 24 -16.56 -0.38 5.99
CA LYS A 24 -16.68 -1.17 4.75
C LYS A 24 -15.55 -0.97 3.75
N SER A 25 -14.96 0.21 3.70
CA SER A 25 -13.96 0.57 2.70
C SER A 25 -12.87 1.44 3.30
N VAL A 26 -11.61 1.06 3.07
CA VAL A 26 -10.44 1.85 3.47
C VAL A 26 -9.54 2.09 2.27
N LYS A 27 -9.05 3.32 2.15
CA LYS A 27 -8.02 3.69 1.18
C LYS A 27 -6.87 4.41 1.89
N ILE A 28 -5.69 3.80 1.86
CA ILE A 28 -4.45 4.38 2.35
C ILE A 28 -3.70 4.94 1.15
N ILE A 29 -3.39 6.24 1.15
CA ILE A 29 -2.68 6.93 0.06
C ILE A 29 -1.31 7.34 0.55
N GLY A 30 -0.28 7.18 -0.30
CA GLY A 30 1.10 7.46 0.07
C GLY A 30 1.65 6.42 1.05
N PHE A 31 1.19 5.17 0.96
CA PHE A 31 1.71 4.10 1.79
C PHE A 31 3.22 3.96 1.58
N PHE A 32 3.96 4.00 2.69
CA PHE A 32 5.38 3.70 2.77
C PHE A 32 5.55 2.65 3.86
N PRO A 33 6.33 1.57 3.65
CA PRO A 33 6.36 0.41 4.54
C PRO A 33 7.16 0.69 5.81
N GLN A 34 6.69 1.62 6.63
CA GLN A 34 7.14 1.75 8.01
C GLN A 34 6.43 0.70 8.85
N LYS A 35 7.08 0.24 9.91
CA LYS A 35 6.53 -0.79 10.80
C LYS A 35 5.10 -0.46 11.25
N SER A 36 4.87 0.79 11.67
CA SER A 36 3.56 1.29 12.11
C SER A 36 2.49 1.25 11.01
N MET A 37 2.85 1.51 9.74
CA MET A 37 1.92 1.47 8.61
C MET A 37 1.48 0.04 8.30
N VAL A 38 2.43 -0.90 8.39
CA VAL A 38 2.14 -2.34 8.23
C VAL A 38 1.24 -2.81 9.38
N GLU A 39 1.60 -2.48 10.62
CA GLU A 39 0.80 -2.82 11.82
C GLU A 39 -0.62 -2.26 11.74
N LEU A 40 -0.79 -0.99 11.36
CA LEU A 40 -2.10 -0.38 11.16
C LEU A 40 -2.92 -1.13 10.11
N THR A 41 -2.29 -1.50 8.99
CA THR A 41 -3.00 -2.16 7.89
C THR A 41 -3.44 -3.57 8.31
N CYS A 42 -2.59 -4.33 9.01
CA CYS A 42 -2.96 -5.62 9.58
C CYS A 42 -4.08 -5.48 10.63
N HIS A 43 -4.00 -4.46 11.49
CA HIS A 43 -5.03 -4.21 12.49
C HIS A 43 -6.41 -3.96 11.87
N LEU A 44 -6.48 -3.22 10.75
CA LEU A 44 -7.73 -3.01 10.01
C LEU A 44 -8.29 -4.33 9.47
N LEU A 45 -7.45 -5.20 8.91
CA LEU A 45 -7.86 -6.51 8.41
C LEU A 45 -8.37 -7.41 9.54
N GLU A 46 -7.76 -7.35 10.71
CA GLU A 46 -8.14 -8.16 11.87
C GLU A 46 -9.39 -7.66 12.60
N ASN A 47 -9.65 -6.34 12.62
CA ASN A 47 -10.66 -5.74 13.52
C ASN A 47 -11.85 -5.09 12.80
N ALA A 48 -11.78 -4.87 11.47
CA ALA A 48 -12.91 -4.36 10.70
C ALA A 48 -13.73 -5.51 10.08
N MET A 49 -14.60 -6.12 10.88
CA MET A 49 -15.39 -7.31 10.48
C MET A 49 -16.30 -7.11 9.26
N SER A 50 -16.69 -5.87 8.96
CA SER A 50 -17.53 -5.53 7.81
C SER A 50 -16.73 -4.94 6.64
N LEU A 51 -15.41 -5.05 6.66
CA LEU A 51 -14.57 -4.56 5.57
C LEU A 51 -14.85 -5.36 4.30
N GLU A 52 -15.16 -4.65 3.23
CA GLU A 52 -15.42 -5.20 1.90
C GLU A 52 -14.27 -4.85 0.94
N SER A 53 -13.56 -3.74 1.18
CA SER A 53 -12.43 -3.32 0.35
C SER A 53 -11.33 -2.59 1.11
N LEU A 54 -10.09 -2.89 0.72
CA LEU A 54 -8.87 -2.21 1.18
C LEU A 54 -8.04 -1.82 -0.03
N THR A 55 -7.75 -0.53 -0.18
CA THR A 55 -6.79 -0.04 -1.17
C THR A 55 -5.54 0.47 -0.46
N VAL A 56 -4.38 -0.11 -0.80
CA VAL A 56 -3.07 0.34 -0.32
C VAL A 56 -2.32 0.99 -1.49
N ASP A 57 -2.41 2.31 -1.58
CA ASP A 57 -1.83 3.10 -2.67
C ASP A 57 -0.46 3.66 -2.25
N ALA A 58 0.60 3.09 -2.81
CA ALA A 58 1.98 3.53 -2.63
C ALA A 58 2.38 4.72 -3.53
N SER A 59 1.50 5.16 -4.43
CA SER A 59 1.76 6.33 -5.27
C SER A 59 1.60 7.60 -4.43
N PRO A 60 2.50 8.57 -4.57
CA PRO A 60 2.22 9.90 -4.05
C PRO A 60 1.00 10.46 -4.80
N ALA A 61 0.11 11.14 -4.06
CA ALA A 61 -1.29 11.38 -4.40
C ALA A 61 -1.56 12.08 -5.76
N ASN A 62 -0.55 12.69 -6.37
CA ASN A 62 -0.60 13.53 -7.55
C ASN A 62 0.14 12.97 -8.80
N TYR A 63 0.60 11.71 -8.79
CA TYR A 63 1.50 11.19 -9.83
C TYR A 63 0.92 10.06 -10.70
N ARG A 64 -0.39 9.79 -10.63
CA ARG A 64 -1.01 8.80 -11.53
C ARG A 64 -1.43 9.44 -12.84
N CYS A 65 -1.27 8.69 -13.91
CA CYS A 65 -1.80 9.03 -15.21
C CYS A 65 -3.34 8.87 -15.11
N SER A 66 -4.05 9.90 -14.64
CA SER A 66 -5.50 9.84 -14.53
C SER A 66 -6.13 10.09 -15.91
N GLY A 67 -6.88 9.11 -16.39
CA GLY A 67 -7.75 9.22 -17.56
C GLY A 67 -7.21 8.60 -18.85
N SER A 68 -8.15 8.05 -19.62
CA SER A 68 -8.01 7.32 -20.89
C SER A 68 -7.46 8.12 -22.07
N LYS A 69 -6.90 9.32 -21.84
CA LYS A 69 -6.39 10.18 -22.90
C LYS A 69 -4.97 9.72 -23.31
N PRO A 70 -4.76 9.30 -24.56
CA PRO A 70 -3.43 8.98 -25.07
C PRO A 70 -2.50 10.19 -24.91
N GLY A 71 -1.27 9.97 -24.45
CA GLY A 71 -0.23 11.01 -24.39
C GLY A 71 -0.09 11.79 -23.08
N ARG A 72 -0.99 11.63 -22.09
CA ARG A 72 -0.79 12.24 -20.77
C ARG A 72 0.35 11.53 -20.03
N LYS A 73 1.48 12.22 -19.86
CA LYS A 73 2.59 11.75 -19.02
C LYS A 73 2.28 12.01 -17.55
N CYS A 74 2.66 11.08 -16.68
CA CYS A 74 2.67 11.30 -15.26
C CYS A 74 3.74 12.36 -14.93
N SER A 75 3.54 13.18 -13.89
CA SER A 75 4.57 14.12 -13.44
C SER A 75 5.86 13.35 -13.11
N PRO A 76 7.06 13.88 -13.43
CA PRO A 76 8.31 13.19 -13.13
C PRO A 76 8.40 12.83 -11.65
N LEU A 77 8.64 11.55 -11.36
CA LEU A 77 9.02 11.10 -10.03
C LEU A 77 10.53 11.09 -9.91
N THR A 78 11.04 11.37 -8.72
CA THR A 78 12.44 11.10 -8.39
C THR A 78 12.67 9.58 -8.38
N THR A 79 13.90 9.15 -8.68
CA THR A 79 14.30 7.73 -8.55
C THR A 79 13.96 7.18 -7.17
N THR A 80 14.17 7.99 -6.11
CA THR A 80 13.79 7.65 -4.74
C THR A 80 12.29 7.37 -4.61
N ALA A 81 11.41 8.17 -5.21
CA ALA A 81 9.98 7.95 -5.13
C ALA A 81 9.53 6.69 -5.90
N ILE A 82 10.16 6.38 -7.04
CA ILE A 82 9.95 5.13 -7.79
C ILE A 82 10.34 3.94 -6.92
N VAL A 83 11.55 3.98 -6.35
CA VAL A 83 12.05 2.97 -5.42
C VAL A 83 11.07 2.80 -4.25
N LYS A 84 10.70 3.87 -3.55
CA LYS A 84 9.74 3.82 -2.43
C LYS A 84 8.41 3.17 -2.84
N ALA A 85 7.89 3.47 -4.01
CA ALA A 85 6.63 2.89 -4.48
C ALA A 85 6.76 1.38 -4.76
N HIS A 86 7.82 0.93 -5.43
CA HIS A 86 8.08 -0.50 -5.65
C HIS A 86 8.29 -1.26 -4.34
N LYS A 87 9.09 -0.69 -3.45
CA LYS A 87 9.37 -1.21 -2.11
C LYS A 87 8.07 -1.40 -1.30
N SER A 88 7.16 -0.43 -1.40
CA SER A 88 5.84 -0.48 -0.78
C SER A 88 4.97 -1.61 -1.31
N VAL A 89 4.94 -1.81 -2.63
CA VAL A 89 4.23 -2.94 -3.26
C VAL A 89 4.77 -4.27 -2.74
N LEU A 90 6.09 -4.44 -2.66
CA LEU A 90 6.71 -5.66 -2.13
C LEU A 90 6.34 -5.91 -0.67
N ALA A 91 6.31 -4.86 0.15
CA ALA A 91 5.89 -4.98 1.55
C ALA A 91 4.42 -5.39 1.68
N VAL A 92 3.52 -4.91 0.82
CA VAL A 92 2.12 -5.35 0.82
C VAL A 92 2.01 -6.84 0.52
N LYS A 93 2.73 -7.33 -0.49
CA LYS A 93 2.78 -8.77 -0.81
C LYS A 93 3.33 -9.59 0.36
N LYS A 94 4.37 -9.10 1.02
CA LYS A 94 5.06 -9.81 2.11
C LYS A 94 4.25 -9.83 3.41
N TYR A 95 3.64 -8.72 3.81
CA TYR A 95 3.10 -8.55 5.16
C TYR A 95 1.58 -8.42 5.24
N ILE A 96 0.91 -8.07 4.14
CA ILE A 96 -0.52 -7.73 4.15
C ILE A 96 -1.32 -8.78 3.40
N GLU A 97 -0.88 -9.20 2.21
CA GLU A 97 -1.65 -10.08 1.31
C GLU A 97 -2.09 -11.39 1.98
N GLY A 98 -1.21 -12.02 2.76
CA GLY A 98 -1.53 -13.26 3.50
C GLY A 98 -2.52 -13.07 4.67
N ASN A 99 -2.76 -11.83 5.11
CA ASN A 99 -3.67 -11.50 6.20
C ASN A 99 -5.05 -11.04 5.70
N VAL A 100 -5.24 -10.93 4.38
CA VAL A 100 -6.50 -10.44 3.80
C VAL A 100 -7.58 -11.52 3.88
N PRO A 101 -8.71 -11.29 4.55
CA PRO A 101 -9.85 -12.21 4.50
C PRO A 101 -10.36 -12.36 3.07
N SER A 102 -10.82 -13.55 2.68
CA SER A 102 -11.34 -13.81 1.33
C SER A 102 -12.53 -12.94 0.93
N THR A 103 -13.24 -12.35 1.91
CA THR A 103 -14.36 -11.42 1.71
C THR A 103 -13.91 -9.99 1.40
N VAL A 104 -12.64 -9.65 1.61
CA VAL A 104 -12.09 -8.31 1.41
C VAL A 104 -11.41 -8.23 0.05
N LYS A 105 -11.83 -7.28 -0.77
CA LYS A 105 -11.13 -6.95 -2.02
C LYS A 105 -9.89 -6.09 -1.72
N LEU A 106 -8.69 -6.69 -1.78
CA LEU A 106 -7.44 -5.96 -1.75
C LEU A 106 -7.14 -5.35 -3.13
N ASN A 107 -6.84 -4.05 -3.15
CA ASN A 107 -6.36 -3.35 -4.33
C ASN A 107 -5.00 -2.71 -4.02
N VAL A 108 -3.98 -3.11 -4.78
CA VAL A 108 -2.61 -2.59 -4.67
C VAL A 108 -2.26 -1.97 -6.02
N PRO A 109 -2.63 -0.71 -6.26
CA PRO A 109 -2.46 -0.15 -7.58
C PRO A 109 -0.97 0.15 -7.82
N GLU A 110 -0.40 -0.52 -8.82
CA GLU A 110 1.02 -0.41 -9.19
C GLU A 110 1.38 1.03 -9.65
N PRO A 111 2.67 1.40 -9.54
CA PRO A 111 3.21 2.56 -10.23
C PRO A 111 2.97 2.47 -11.75
N CYS A 112 2.87 3.61 -12.43
CA CYS A 112 2.69 3.62 -13.88
C CYS A 112 3.93 3.02 -14.59
N GLY A 113 3.83 1.81 -15.12
CA GLY A 113 4.95 1.16 -15.84
C GLY A 113 5.39 1.86 -17.13
N ARG A 114 4.64 2.85 -17.63
CA ARG A 114 5.05 3.69 -18.77
C ARG A 114 5.94 4.86 -18.34
N CYS A 115 5.60 5.51 -17.23
CA CYS A 115 6.24 6.74 -16.80
C CYS A 115 7.24 6.54 -15.65
N HIS A 116 7.07 5.48 -14.86
CA HIS A 116 7.82 5.22 -13.64
C HIS A 116 8.53 3.85 -13.75
N ARG A 117 9.28 3.65 -14.83
CA ARG A 117 10.12 2.46 -14.95
C ARG A 117 11.28 2.59 -13.97
N PHE A 118 11.46 1.57 -13.14
CA PHE A 118 12.70 1.40 -12.42
C PHE A 118 13.78 0.97 -13.43
N LEU A 119 14.77 1.84 -13.66
CA LEU A 119 15.99 1.49 -14.37
C LEU A 119 17.06 1.26 -13.30
N PRO A 120 17.53 0.03 -13.08
CA PRO A 120 18.74 -0.17 -12.29
C PRO A 120 19.94 0.38 -13.09
N ASP A 121 20.75 1.22 -12.44
CA ASP A 121 22.04 1.68 -12.97
C ASP A 121 23.02 0.51 -13.13
#